data_AF-K1R899-F1
#
_entry.id   AF-K1R899-F1
#
_cell.length_a   1.000
_cell.length_b   1.000
_cell.length_c   1.000
_cell.angle_alpha   90.00
_cell.angle_beta   90.00
_cell.angle_gamma   90.00
#
_symmetry.space_group_name_H-M   'P 1'
#
loop_
_entity.id
_entity.type
_entity.pdbx_description
1 polymer ?
#
loop_
_entity_poly.entity_id
_entity_poly.type
_entity_poly.pdbx_seq_one_letter_code
_entity_poly.pdbx_strand_id
1 'polypeptide(L)'
;MARQLPEVIEDVGRCKQVVGVLERERVLAVDCEGVSLGVDGPLTLIQVGNYSREVYLFDILRNKDLLSRGRLGTLLESPNIIKVKQSCSNDIAALYHQFKVTLKNV
;
A
#
# COMPACT_ATOMS: atom_id res chain seq x y z
N MET A 1 14.00 6.89 -17.04
CA MET A 1 14.44 7.17 -15.66
C MET A 1 13.33 7.88 -14.91
N ALA A 2 13.06 7.46 -13.66
CA ALA A 2 12.21 8.21 -12.74
C ALA A 2 12.81 9.60 -12.50
N ARG A 3 11.97 10.64 -12.49
CA ARG A 3 12.40 12.04 -12.33
C ARG A 3 12.44 12.50 -10.88
N GLN A 4 11.86 11.71 -9.98
CA GLN A 4 11.78 11.95 -8.54
C GLN A 4 12.13 10.65 -7.81
N LEU A 5 12.78 10.80 -6.66
CA LEU A 5 13.04 9.67 -5.77
C LEU A 5 11.73 9.28 -5.07
N PRO A 6 11.50 7.98 -4.80
CA PRO A 6 10.39 7.54 -3.98
C PRO A 6 10.47 8.15 -2.56
N GLU A 7 9.32 8.48 -1.99
CA GLU A 7 9.22 8.92 -0.58
C GLU A 7 8.94 7.71 0.31
N VAL A 8 9.75 7.51 1.36
CA VAL A 8 9.53 6.48 2.38
C VAL A 8 8.62 7.03 3.47
N ILE A 9 7.53 6.32 3.76
CA ILE A 9 6.51 6.71 4.72
C ILE A 9 6.59 5.78 5.93
N GLU A 10 7.00 6.35 7.06
CA GLU A 10 7.13 5.64 8.35
C GLU A 10 6.25 6.27 9.45
N ASP A 11 5.78 7.50 9.22
CA ASP A 11 4.96 8.27 10.17
C ASP A 11 3.47 8.21 9.81
N VAL A 12 2.64 8.05 10.84
CA VAL A 12 1.17 7.95 10.70
C VAL A 12 0.56 9.26 10.20
N GLY A 13 1.05 10.41 10.68
CA GLY A 13 0.56 11.73 10.27
C GLY A 13 0.83 11.98 8.79
N ARG A 14 2.06 11.72 8.35
CA ARG A 14 2.46 11.82 6.94
C ARG A 14 1.70 10.82 6.07
N CYS A 15 1.53 9.58 6.53
CA CYS A 15 0.74 8.57 5.82
C CYS A 15 -0.68 9.06 5.53
N LYS A 16 -1.37 9.68 6.49
CA LYS A 16 -2.71 10.24 6.26
C LYS A 16 -2.73 11.31 5.18
N GLN A 17 -1.71 12.17 5.13
CA GLN A 17 -1.60 13.22 4.12
C GLN A 17 -1.42 12.61 2.72
N VAL A 18 -0.49 11.66 2.60
CA VAL A 18 -0.22 10.95 1.35
C VAL A 18 -1.43 10.16 0.89
N VAL A 19 -2.09 9.43 1.79
CA VAL A 19 -3.36 8.74 1.49
C VAL A 19 -4.41 9.72 0.99
N GLY A 20 -4.53 10.92 1.59
CA GLY A 20 -5.47 11.95 1.11
C GLY A 20 -5.17 12.51 -0.28
N VAL A 21 -3.92 12.41 -0.75
CA VAL A 21 -3.54 12.70 -2.15
C VAL A 21 -3.95 11.52 -3.04
N LEU A 22 -3.56 10.30 -2.67
CA LEU A 22 -3.83 9.07 -3.42
C LEU A 22 -5.33 8.75 -3.55
N GLU A 23 -6.16 9.12 -2.57
CA GLU A 23 -7.62 8.95 -2.60
C GLU A 23 -8.31 9.74 -3.73
N ARG A 24 -7.62 10.71 -4.33
CA ARG A 24 -8.13 11.50 -5.48
C ARG A 24 -7.93 10.79 -6.81
N GLU A 25 -7.10 9.76 -6.84
CA GLU A 25 -6.80 8.99 -8.05
C GLU A 25 -7.89 7.95 -8.31
N ARG A 26 -8.11 7.65 -9.59
CA ARG A 26 -9.03 6.56 -10.00
C ARG A 26 -8.35 5.20 -10.10
N VAL A 27 -7.05 5.21 -10.35
CA VAL A 27 -6.23 4.01 -10.53
C VAL A 27 -4.89 4.24 -9.84
N LEU A 28 -4.42 3.22 -9.12
CA LEU A 28 -3.13 3.20 -8.44
C LEU A 28 -2.39 1.93 -8.82
N ALA A 29 -1.08 2.03 -9.06
CA ALA A 29 -0.22 0.85 -9.11
C ALA A 29 0.15 0.47 -7.68
N VAL A 30 0.00 -0.81 -7.31
CA VAL A 30 0.29 -1.28 -5.95
C VAL A 30 1.15 -2.53 -5.99
N ASP A 31 2.17 -2.57 -5.15
CA ASP A 31 2.98 -3.78 -4.93
C ASP A 31 3.19 -4.01 -3.43
N CYS A 32 3.55 -5.24 -3.06
CA CYS A 32 3.81 -5.63 -1.68
C CYS A 32 5.08 -6.47 -1.60
N GLU A 33 5.92 -6.21 -0.61
CA GLU A 33 7.14 -7.00 -0.36
C GLU A 33 7.09 -7.64 1.02
N GLY A 34 7.79 -8.76 1.17
CA GLY A 34 7.89 -9.48 2.43
C GLY A 34 8.96 -10.56 2.44
N VAL A 35 9.20 -11.12 3.61
CA VAL A 35 10.08 -12.30 3.76
C VAL A 35 9.19 -13.53 3.67
N SER A 36 9.33 -14.30 2.58
CA SER A 36 8.40 -15.41 2.25
C SER A 36 6.93 -14.95 2.25
N LEU A 37 6.65 -13.81 1.60
CA LEU A 37 5.36 -13.12 1.65
C LEU A 37 4.18 -14.06 1.39
N GLY A 38 3.20 -14.02 2.29
CA GLY A 38 1.99 -14.83 2.21
C GLY A 38 1.25 -14.86 3.55
N VAL A 39 0.59 -15.98 3.84
CA VAL A 39 -0.17 -16.17 5.09
C VAL A 39 0.73 -16.02 6.32
N ASP A 40 1.90 -16.69 6.29
CA ASP A 40 2.78 -16.81 7.46
C ASP A 40 4.00 -15.85 7.42
N GLY A 41 4.47 -15.51 6.22
CA GLY A 41 5.65 -14.64 6.05
C GLY A 41 5.30 -13.15 6.10
N PRO A 42 6.03 -12.33 6.86
CA PRO A 42 5.63 -10.96 7.16
C PRO A 42 5.62 -10.06 5.92
N LEU A 43 4.57 -9.24 5.80
CA LEU A 43 4.56 -8.07 4.92
C LEU A 43 5.48 -6.98 5.50
N THR A 44 6.42 -6.49 4.70
CA THR A 44 7.43 -5.52 5.13
C THR A 44 7.27 -4.16 4.45
N LEU A 45 6.84 -4.13 3.19
CA LEU A 45 6.70 -2.89 2.42
C LEU A 45 5.42 -2.93 1.57
N ILE A 46 4.80 -1.76 1.39
CA ILE A 46 3.79 -1.55 0.37
C ILE A 46 4.24 -0.40 -0.52
N GLN A 47 4.24 -0.59 -1.83
CA GLN A 47 4.58 0.45 -2.80
C GLN A 47 3.31 0.94 -3.48
N VAL A 48 3.15 2.25 -3.60
CA VAL A 48 2.03 2.86 -4.34
C VAL A 48 2.53 3.92 -5.30
N GLY A 49 2.14 3.78 -6.57
CA GLY A 49 2.41 4.76 -7.62
C GLY A 49 1.13 5.36 -8.20
N ASN A 50 1.17 6.65 -8.55
CA ASN A 50 0.09 7.36 -9.24
C ASN A 50 0.48 7.83 -10.65
N TYR A 51 -0.48 8.40 -11.39
CA TYR A 51 -0.23 8.95 -12.73
C TYR A 51 0.68 10.18 -12.75
N SER A 52 0.74 10.91 -11.63
CA SER A 52 1.64 12.04 -11.44
C SER A 52 3.11 11.63 -11.28
N ARG A 53 3.41 10.32 -11.37
CA ARG A 53 4.75 9.72 -11.26
C ARG A 53 5.34 9.83 -9.86
N GLU A 54 4.51 10.07 -8.86
CA GLU A 54 4.88 9.99 -7.46
C GLU A 54 4.88 8.53 -7.03
N VAL A 55 5.87 8.14 -6.24
CA VAL A 55 6.00 6.78 -5.70
C VAL A 55 6.20 6.88 -4.20
N TYR A 56 5.35 6.19 -3.46
CA TYR A 56 5.38 6.13 -2.00
C TYR A 56 5.68 4.71 -1.54
N LEU A 57 6.65 4.57 -0.63
CA LEU A 57 7.07 3.31 -0.04
C LEU A 57 6.65 3.30 1.43
N PHE A 58 5.58 2.60 1.77
CA PHE A 58 5.07 2.50 3.13
C PHE A 58 5.81 1.38 3.88
N ASP A 59 6.65 1.74 4.84
CA ASP A 59 7.45 0.80 5.63
C ASP A 59 6.59 0.15 6.73
N ILE A 60 5.93 -0.95 6.36
CA ILE A 60 5.04 -1.71 7.25
C ILE A 60 5.84 -2.45 8.32
N LEU A 61 7.08 -2.85 8.02
CA LEU A 61 7.96 -3.49 8.99
C LEU A 61 8.27 -2.54 10.14
N ARG A 62 8.59 -1.28 9.82
CA ARG A 62 8.90 -0.26 10.81
C ARG A 62 7.66 0.26 11.52
N ASN A 63 6.55 0.44 10.81
CA ASN A 63 5.32 0.95 11.40
C ASN A 63 4.06 0.30 10.82
N LYS A 64 3.51 -0.66 11.55
CA LYS A 64 2.25 -1.34 11.17
C LYS A 64 1.02 -0.45 11.30
N ASP A 65 1.09 0.62 12.11
CA ASP A 65 -0.02 1.56 12.29
C ASP A 65 -0.33 2.37 11.02
N LEU A 66 0.54 2.33 10.00
CA LEU A 66 0.26 2.96 8.71
C LEU A 66 -0.99 2.38 8.03
N LEU A 67 -1.22 1.07 8.17
CA LEU A 67 -2.40 0.39 7.63
C LEU A 67 -3.68 0.83 8.33
N SER A 68 -3.68 0.85 9.67
CA SER A 68 -4.86 1.18 10.47
C SER A 68 -5.01 2.69 10.67
N ARG A 69 -4.11 3.31 11.43
CA ARG A 69 -4.16 4.73 11.81
C ARG A 69 -3.74 5.64 10.67
N GLY A 70 -2.84 5.20 9.80
CA GLY A 70 -2.40 5.94 8.61
C GLY A 70 -3.40 5.94 7.45
N ARG A 71 -4.51 5.17 7.57
CA ARG A 71 -5.58 4.99 6.57
C ARG A 71 -5.15 4.30 5.27
N LEU A 72 -3.94 3.74 5.20
CA LEU A 72 -3.51 2.99 4.01
C LEU A 72 -4.40 1.76 3.76
N GLY A 73 -4.84 1.06 4.81
CA GLY A 73 -5.78 -0.06 4.69
C GLY A 73 -7.09 0.38 4.02
N THR A 74 -7.66 1.50 4.45
CA THR A 74 -8.89 2.06 3.85
C THR A 74 -8.73 2.40 2.37
N LEU A 75 -7.56 2.91 1.95
CA LEU A 75 -7.24 3.16 0.55
C LEU A 75 -7.26 1.86 -0.27
N LEU A 76 -6.61 0.81 0.25
CA LEU A 76 -6.55 -0.51 -0.39
C LEU A 76 -7.93 -1.18 -0.47
N GLU A 77 -8.78 -0.96 0.55
CA GLU A 77 -10.15 -1.49 0.62
C GLU A 77 -11.18 -0.67 -0.18
N SER A 78 -10.78 0.45 -0.77
CA SER A 78 -11.70 1.32 -1.52
C SER A 78 -12.24 0.61 -2.77
N PRO A 79 -13.56 0.46 -2.93
CA PRO A 79 -14.12 -0.11 -4.16
C PRO A 79 -14.06 0.88 -5.34
N ASN A 80 -13.85 2.17 -5.08
CA ASN A 80 -13.91 3.24 -6.08
C ASN A 80 -12.58 3.51 -6.80
N ILE A 81 -11.51 2.86 -6.36
CA ILE A 81 -10.15 3.04 -6.87
C ILE A 81 -9.66 1.68 -7.35
N ILE A 82 -9.21 1.58 -8.59
CA ILE A 82 -8.63 0.36 -9.16
C ILE A 82 -7.18 0.24 -8.65
N LYS A 83 -6.80 -0.91 -8.07
CA LYS A 83 -5.41 -1.20 -7.72
C LYS A 83 -4.83 -2.14 -8.77
N VAL A 84 -4.01 -1.63 -9.67
CA VAL A 84 -3.32 -2.45 -10.66
C VAL A 84 -2.16 -3.17 -9.96
N LYS A 85 -2.18 -4.51 -9.97
CA LYS A 85 -1.15 -5.36 -9.38
C LYS A 85 -0.79 -6.51 -10.32
N GLN A 86 0.47 -6.94 -10.30
CA GLN A 86 0.92 -8.13 -11.00
C GLN A 86 1.00 -9.30 -10.00
N SER A 87 0.36 -10.44 -10.30
CA SER A 87 0.49 -11.67 -9.51
C SER A 87 0.23 -11.53 -7.98
N CYS A 88 -0.89 -10.90 -7.60
CA CYS A 88 -1.15 -10.41 -6.24
C CYS A 88 -1.64 -11.44 -5.19
N SER A 89 -1.68 -12.75 -5.48
CA SER A 89 -2.27 -13.74 -4.57
C SER A 89 -1.62 -13.76 -3.17
N ASN A 90 -0.29 -13.66 -3.11
CA ASN A 90 0.44 -13.63 -1.84
C ASN A 90 0.24 -12.31 -1.08
N ASP A 91 0.17 -11.19 -1.80
CA ASP A 91 -0.11 -9.87 -1.24
C ASP A 91 -1.48 -9.85 -0.55
N ILE A 92 -2.50 -10.39 -1.24
CA ILE A 92 -3.87 -10.49 -0.71
C ILE A 92 -3.87 -11.35 0.55
N ALA A 93 -3.19 -12.51 0.52
CA ALA A 93 -3.07 -13.39 1.67
C ALA A 93 -2.40 -12.67 2.86
N ALA A 94 -1.29 -11.98 2.63
CA ALA A 94 -0.58 -11.25 3.67
C ALA A 94 -1.43 -10.12 4.27
N LEU A 95 -2.04 -9.27 3.42
CA LEU A 95 -2.92 -8.17 3.85
C LEU A 95 -4.08 -8.67 4.73
N TYR A 96 -4.74 -9.75 4.31
CA TYR A 96 -5.90 -10.28 5.02
C TYR A 96 -5.50 -11.02 6.30
N HIS A 97 -4.58 -11.96 6.22
CA HIS A 97 -4.26 -12.82 7.36
C HIS A 97 -3.54 -12.06 8.48
N GLN A 98 -2.65 -11.12 8.13
CA GLN A 98 -1.83 -10.39 9.09
C GLN A 98 -2.50 -9.09 9.59
N PHE A 99 -3.28 -8.40 8.74
CA PHE A 99 -3.80 -7.05 9.05
C PHE A 99 -5.32 -6.90 8.91
N LYS A 100 -6.03 -7.95 8.47
CA LYS A 100 -7.48 -7.91 8.18
C LYS A 100 -7.87 -6.87 7.13
N VAL A 101 -6.93 -6.51 6.25
CA VAL A 101 -7.17 -5.60 5.11
C VAL A 101 -7.63 -6.42 3.92
N THR A 102 -8.80 -6.09 3.37
CA THR A 102 -9.37 -6.81 2.22
C THR A 102 -9.20 -5.98 0.94
N LEU A 103 -8.19 -6.30 0.13
CA LEU A 103 -7.99 -5.61 -1.15
C LEU A 103 -9.26 -5.72 -2.03
N LYS A 104 -9.76 -4.59 -2.53
CA LYS A 104 -10.95 -4.54 -3.41
C LYS A 104 -10.60 -3.97 -4.78
N ASN A 105 -11.35 -4.28 -5.84
CA ASN A 105 -11.18 -3.66 -7.17
C ASN A 105 -9.71 -3.71 -7.67
N VAL A 106 -9.22 -4.92 -7.91
CA VAL A 106 -7.86 -5.28 -8.33
C VAL A 106 -7.90 -5.95 -9.70
#